data_AF-W6AAU0-F1
#
_entry.id   AF-W6AAU0-F1
#
_cell.length_a   1.000
_cell.length_b   1.000
_cell.length_c   1.000
_cell.angle_alpha   90.00
_cell.angle_beta   90.00
_cell.angle_gamma   90.00
#
_symmetry.space_group_name_H-M   'P 1'
#
loop_
_entity.id
_entity.type
_entity.pdbx_description
1 polymer ?
#
loop_
_entity_poly.entity_id
_entity_poly.type
_entity_poly.pdbx_seq_one_letter_code
_entity_poly.pdbx_strand_id
1 'polypeptide(L)'
;MIFKSELYNEIEEEFAKVSAREYLKVANPLSNLKTTLYYLKKHHFTSKEELEKLIVKEISETIKILESDIITKAMAFQELAYNSYQQLVDPQKWINFSQREATILSFDEYPEKELKLLRHLHILWLTWIYCDEELRKLRIRSSKDNYINLGKAQRDYIVKRNNMLKERIVQRQTYDED
;
A
#
# COMPACT_ATOMS: atom_id res chain seq x y z
N MET A 1 28.06 -5.51 -20.63
CA MET A 1 28.40 -6.52 -19.61
C MET A 1 27.25 -6.51 -18.59
N ILE A 2 26.59 -7.65 -18.34
CA ILE A 2 25.47 -7.70 -17.38
C ILE A 2 26.09 -7.86 -15.99
N PHE A 3 26.02 -6.81 -15.18
CA PHE A 3 26.53 -6.84 -13.80
C PHE A 3 25.53 -7.58 -12.90
N LYS A 4 26.00 -8.58 -12.17
CA LYS A 4 25.25 -9.22 -11.08
C LYS A 4 25.52 -8.42 -9.80
N SER A 5 24.48 -7.84 -9.19
CA SER A 5 24.59 -7.21 -7.87
C SER A 5 24.03 -8.19 -6.83
N GLU A 6 24.86 -8.62 -5.88
CA GLU A 6 24.45 -9.47 -4.76
C GLU A 6 23.43 -8.78 -3.86
N LEU A 7 23.61 -7.47 -3.61
CA LEU A 7 22.65 -6.61 -2.92
C LEU A 7 21.27 -6.69 -3.59
N TYR A 8 21.21 -6.65 -4.91
CA TYR A 8 19.96 -6.80 -5.65
C TYR A 8 19.34 -8.20 -5.43
N ASN A 9 20.13 -9.28 -5.43
CA ASN A 9 19.59 -10.63 -5.27
C ASN A 9 19.01 -10.84 -3.86
N GLU A 10 19.67 -10.29 -2.83
CA GLU A 10 19.17 -10.27 -1.45
C GLU A 10 17.88 -9.44 -1.34
N ILE A 11 17.85 -8.28 -2.00
CA ILE A 11 16.67 -7.44 -2.21
C ILE A 11 15.53 -8.26 -2.82
N GLU A 12 15.76 -8.96 -3.93
CA GLU A 12 14.75 -9.72 -4.65
C GLU A 12 14.23 -10.92 -3.85
N GLU A 13 15.09 -11.62 -3.10
CA GLU A 13 14.71 -12.71 -2.19
C GLU A 13 13.86 -12.21 -1.01
N GLU A 14 14.23 -11.08 -0.39
CA GLU A 14 13.43 -10.49 0.68
C GLU A 14 12.09 -9.98 0.18
N PHE A 15 12.04 -9.29 -0.98
CA PHE A 15 10.77 -8.90 -1.60
C PHE A 15 9.91 -10.11 -1.98
N ALA A 16 10.50 -11.23 -2.38
CA ALA A 16 9.77 -12.45 -2.69
C ALA A 16 9.08 -13.03 -1.44
N LYS A 17 9.76 -13.07 -0.29
CA LYS A 17 9.18 -13.53 1.00
C LYS A 17 7.95 -12.70 1.43
N VAL A 18 7.99 -11.40 1.17
CA VAL A 18 6.91 -10.46 1.52
C VAL A 18 5.74 -10.53 0.53
N SER A 19 6.02 -10.74 -0.75
CA SER A 19 5.02 -10.85 -1.82
C SER A 19 4.18 -12.12 -1.78
N ALA A 20 4.62 -13.14 -1.03
CA ALA A 20 3.97 -14.45 -0.94
C ALA A 20 2.64 -14.45 -0.16
N ARG A 21 2.28 -13.36 0.53
CA ARG A 21 0.99 -13.21 1.22
C ARG A 21 0.18 -12.06 0.62
N GLU A 22 -0.64 -12.41 -0.38
CA GLU A 22 -1.97 -11.86 -0.72
C GLU A 22 -2.27 -10.34 -0.84
N TYR A 23 -1.31 -9.41 -0.77
CA TYR A 23 -1.64 -7.95 -0.87
C TYR A 23 -1.48 -7.33 -2.28
N LEU A 24 -1.24 -8.13 -3.32
CA LEU A 24 -0.86 -7.64 -4.67
C LEU A 24 -2.02 -7.31 -5.63
N LYS A 25 -3.29 -7.34 -5.21
CA LYS A 25 -4.42 -7.11 -6.15
C LYS A 25 -4.64 -5.64 -6.53
N VAL A 26 -3.98 -4.69 -5.87
CA VAL A 26 -4.09 -3.25 -6.15
C VAL A 26 -2.71 -2.67 -6.44
N ALA A 27 -2.63 -1.75 -7.41
CA ALA A 27 -1.43 -0.97 -7.67
C ALA A 27 -0.94 -0.32 -6.37
N ASN A 28 0.24 -0.72 -5.91
CA ASN A 28 0.81 -0.25 -4.66
C ASN A 28 2.27 0.19 -4.86
N PRO A 29 2.83 1.01 -3.95
CA PRO A 29 4.18 1.54 -4.10
C PRO A 29 5.25 0.46 -4.28
N LEU A 30 5.08 -0.72 -3.65
CA LEU A 30 6.02 -1.83 -3.74
C LEU A 30 5.97 -2.54 -5.10
N SER A 31 4.78 -2.73 -5.69
CA SER A 31 4.63 -3.30 -7.03
C SER A 31 5.24 -2.39 -8.10
N ASN A 32 5.13 -1.07 -7.91
CA ASN A 32 5.74 -0.09 -8.79
C ASN A 32 7.27 -0.14 -8.67
N LEU A 33 7.81 -0.15 -7.44
CA LEU A 33 9.25 -0.31 -7.20
C LEU A 33 9.79 -1.59 -7.85
N LYS A 34 9.12 -2.73 -7.67
CA LYS A 34 9.53 -4.01 -8.30
C LYS A 34 9.60 -3.90 -9.82
N THR A 35 8.62 -3.24 -10.42
CA THR A 35 8.57 -3.00 -11.87
C THR A 35 9.71 -2.09 -12.32
N THR A 36 9.94 -0.98 -11.63
CA THR A 36 11.04 -0.05 -11.92
C THR A 36 12.40 -0.73 -11.79
N LEU A 37 12.64 -1.50 -10.72
CA LEU A 37 13.87 -2.26 -10.50
C LEU A 37 14.12 -3.30 -11.59
N TYR A 38 13.07 -3.98 -12.06
CA TYR A 38 13.15 -4.92 -13.19
C TYR A 38 13.58 -4.23 -14.49
N TYR A 39 13.04 -3.04 -14.78
CA TYR A 39 13.43 -2.29 -15.98
C TYR A 39 14.83 -1.70 -15.85
N LEU A 40 15.20 -1.17 -14.68
CA LEU A 40 16.57 -0.72 -14.42
C LEU A 40 17.57 -1.83 -14.74
N LYS A 41 17.36 -3.06 -14.25
CA LYS A 41 18.22 -4.21 -14.59
C LYS A 41 18.41 -4.48 -16.09
N LYS A 42 17.43 -4.15 -16.92
CA LYS A 42 17.51 -4.37 -18.37
C LYS A 42 18.31 -3.30 -19.10
N HIS A 43 18.58 -2.15 -18.47
CA HIS A 43 19.39 -1.11 -19.06
C HIS A 43 20.89 -1.45 -19.02
N HIS A 44 21.62 -0.97 -20.02
CA HIS A 44 23.08 -1.02 -20.04
C HIS A 44 23.63 0.16 -19.25
N PHE A 45 24.31 -0.13 -18.14
CA PHE A 45 25.02 0.88 -17.34
C PHE A 45 26.50 0.87 -17.64
N THR A 46 27.12 2.04 -17.48
CA THR A 46 28.55 2.26 -17.63
C THR A 46 29.35 1.66 -16.47
N SER A 47 28.74 1.52 -15.29
CA SER A 47 29.36 0.89 -14.11
C SER A 47 28.34 0.24 -13.17
N LYS A 48 28.82 -0.67 -12.30
CA LYS A 48 28.01 -1.27 -11.22
C LYS A 48 27.55 -0.22 -10.19
N GLU A 49 28.41 0.74 -9.84
CA GLU A 49 28.08 1.81 -8.89
C GLU A 49 26.96 2.72 -9.38
N GLU A 50 26.88 2.96 -10.69
CA GLU A 50 25.80 3.75 -11.29
C GLU A 50 24.44 3.05 -11.17
N LEU A 51 24.40 1.75 -11.41
CA LEU A 51 23.22 0.92 -11.18
C LEU A 51 22.80 0.95 -9.71
N GLU A 52 23.75 0.76 -8.78
CA GLU A 52 23.46 0.73 -7.34
C GLU A 52 22.94 2.08 -6.81
N LYS A 53 23.50 3.20 -7.27
CA LYS A 53 22.98 4.55 -6.94
C LYS A 53 21.54 4.74 -7.39
N LEU A 54 21.18 4.24 -8.58
CA LEU A 54 19.81 4.33 -9.09
C LEU A 54 18.86 3.44 -8.28
N ILE A 55 19.26 2.21 -7.95
CA ILE A 55 18.46 1.31 -7.09
C ILE A 55 18.18 1.96 -5.74
N VAL A 56 19.21 2.51 -5.09
CA VAL A 56 19.10 3.21 -3.80
C VAL A 56 18.17 4.42 -3.89
N LYS A 57 18.26 5.17 -4.99
CA LYS A 57 17.38 6.32 -5.24
C LYS A 57 15.92 5.89 -5.34
N GLU A 58 15.59 4.89 -6.16
CA GLU A 58 14.21 4.40 -6.33
C GLU A 58 13.62 3.86 -5.02
N ILE A 59 14.42 3.14 -4.23
CA ILE A 59 14.00 2.68 -2.90
C ILE A 59 13.70 3.88 -1.99
N SER A 60 14.58 4.88 -1.98
CA SER A 60 14.42 6.09 -1.16
C SER A 60 13.18 6.90 -1.56
N GLU A 61 12.87 6.97 -2.86
CA GLU A 61 11.66 7.61 -3.36
C GLU A 61 10.40 6.83 -2.96
N THR A 62 10.44 5.50 -3.04
CA THR A 62 9.34 4.64 -2.60
C THR A 62 9.05 4.78 -1.10
N ILE A 63 10.10 4.89 -0.28
CA ILE A 63 9.99 5.16 1.17
C ILE A 63 9.21 6.46 1.42
N LYS A 64 9.57 7.55 0.75
CA LYS A 64 8.88 8.85 0.90
C LYS A 64 7.41 8.77 0.49
N ILE A 65 7.12 8.03 -0.59
CA ILE A 65 5.74 7.80 -1.04
C ILE A 65 4.96 7.05 0.03
N LEU A 66 5.51 5.97 0.58
CA LEU A 66 4.86 5.20 1.65
C LEU A 66 4.60 6.05 2.89
N GLU A 67 5.57 6.85 3.34
CA GLU A 67 5.42 7.75 4.49
C GLU A 67 4.26 8.74 4.27
N SER A 68 4.20 9.38 3.11
CA SER A 68 3.13 10.32 2.73
C SER A 68 1.76 9.64 2.67
N ASP A 69 1.69 8.45 2.07
CA ASP A 69 0.46 7.67 1.95
C ASP A 69 -0.07 7.22 3.31
N ILE A 70 0.81 6.77 4.21
CA ILE A 70 0.47 6.35 5.57
C ILE A 70 -0.16 7.51 6.32
N ILE A 71 0.44 8.71 6.27
CA ILE A 71 -0.10 9.92 6.90
C ILE A 71 -1.49 10.23 6.34
N THR A 72 -1.64 10.22 5.02
CA THR A 72 -2.91 10.51 4.34
C THR A 72 -4.02 9.53 4.76
N LYS A 73 -3.71 8.23 4.82
CA LYS A 73 -4.67 7.19 5.27
C LYS A 73 -5.04 7.37 6.74
N ALA A 74 -4.09 7.72 7.59
CA ALA A 74 -4.33 7.95 9.01
C ALA A 74 -5.26 9.15 9.25
N MET A 75 -5.08 10.24 8.51
CA MET A 75 -5.99 11.40 8.54
C MET A 75 -7.40 11.02 8.05
N ALA A 76 -7.50 10.29 6.93
CA ALA A 76 -8.78 9.83 6.40
C ALA A 76 -9.52 8.90 7.39
N PHE A 77 -8.79 8.08 8.14
CA PHE A 77 -9.37 7.25 9.18
C PHE A 77 -9.95 8.10 10.31
N GLN A 78 -9.20 9.08 10.81
CA GLN A 78 -9.63 9.96 11.88
C GLN A 78 -10.88 10.74 11.50
N GLU A 79 -10.88 11.33 10.29
CA GLU A 79 -12.04 12.06 9.77
C GLU A 79 -13.27 11.15 9.69
N LEU A 80 -13.12 9.94 9.14
CA LEU A 80 -14.23 9.01 9.01
C LEU A 80 -14.76 8.52 10.37
N ALA A 81 -13.86 8.26 11.33
CA ALA A 81 -14.22 7.81 12.67
C ALA A 81 -14.98 8.91 13.43
N TYR A 82 -14.52 10.15 13.32
CA TYR A 82 -15.20 11.30 13.90
C TYR A 82 -16.58 11.53 13.27
N ASN A 83 -16.64 11.58 11.94
CA ASN A 83 -17.89 11.84 11.22
C ASN A 83 -18.95 10.74 11.44
N SER A 84 -18.52 9.48 11.51
CA SER A 84 -19.45 8.34 11.62
C SER A 84 -19.83 8.00 13.06
N TYR A 85 -18.93 8.23 14.02
CA TYR A 85 -19.08 7.71 15.38
C TYR A 85 -18.78 8.73 16.49
N GLN A 86 -18.44 9.98 16.15
CA GLN A 86 -17.99 11.01 17.10
C GLN A 86 -16.79 10.54 17.95
N GLN A 87 -15.98 9.64 17.41
CA GLN A 87 -14.82 9.09 18.08
C GLN A 87 -13.58 9.89 17.72
N LEU A 88 -12.94 10.45 18.74
CA LEU A 88 -11.60 11.01 18.62
C LEU A 88 -10.60 9.85 18.65
N VAL A 89 -10.18 9.42 17.47
CA VAL A 89 -9.11 8.44 17.32
C VAL A 89 -7.82 9.20 17.13
N ASP A 90 -6.85 8.96 18.01
CA ASP A 90 -5.49 9.42 17.82
C ASP A 90 -4.78 8.53 16.76
N PRO A 91 -4.50 9.04 15.55
CA PRO A 91 -3.76 8.30 14.54
C PRO A 91 -2.26 8.23 14.86
N GLN A 92 -1.77 9.07 15.79
CA GLN A 92 -0.37 9.07 16.22
C GLN A 92 0.01 7.72 16.81
N LYS A 93 -0.92 6.96 17.40
CA LYS A 93 -0.65 5.60 17.88
C LYS A 93 -0.21 4.63 16.78
N TRP A 94 -0.66 4.83 15.54
CA TRP A 94 -0.27 4.01 14.40
C TRP A 94 1.08 4.45 13.85
N ILE A 95 1.33 5.76 13.79
CA ILE A 95 2.65 6.31 13.46
C ILE A 95 3.69 5.86 14.50
N ASN A 96 3.35 5.93 15.78
CA ASN A 96 4.18 5.46 16.89
C ASN A 96 4.38 3.95 16.85
N PHE A 97 3.33 3.16 16.54
CA PHE A 97 3.47 1.71 16.32
C PHE A 97 4.46 1.44 15.18
N SER A 98 4.34 2.14 14.06
CA SER A 98 5.23 1.99 12.89
C SER A 98 6.67 2.35 13.22
N GLN A 99 6.88 3.46 13.93
CA GLN A 99 8.19 3.89 14.43
C GLN A 99 8.76 2.94 15.49
N ARG A 100 7.90 2.30 16.30
CA ARG A 100 8.29 1.32 17.32
C ARG A 100 8.67 -0.03 16.70
N GLU A 101 7.85 -0.55 15.79
CA GLU A 101 8.17 -1.76 15.02
C GLU A 101 9.43 -1.51 14.16
N ALA A 102 9.69 -0.26 13.76
CA ALA A 102 10.95 0.12 13.11
C ALA A 102 12.18 0.07 14.02
N THR A 103 12.01 0.28 15.32
CA THR A 103 13.11 0.32 16.31
C THR A 103 13.39 -1.04 16.97
N ILE A 104 12.43 -1.97 16.96
CA ILE A 104 12.57 -3.32 17.56
C ILE A 104 13.46 -4.25 16.70
N LEU A 105 13.59 -3.94 15.42
CA LEU A 105 14.41 -4.68 14.46
C LEU A 105 15.88 -4.19 14.55
N SER A 106 16.70 -4.88 15.36
CA SER A 106 18.08 -4.51 15.77
C SER A 106 19.02 -4.03 14.66
N PHE A 107 19.69 -2.89 14.88
CA PHE A 107 20.74 -2.33 14.00
C PHE A 107 22.01 -3.20 13.89
N ASP A 108 22.15 -4.25 14.70
CA ASP A 108 23.41 -4.96 14.92
C ASP A 108 23.60 -6.22 14.05
N GLU A 109 22.57 -6.66 13.32
CA GLU A 109 22.59 -7.96 12.61
C GLU A 109 23.10 -7.89 11.16
N TYR A 110 23.31 -6.69 10.59
CA TYR A 110 23.58 -6.50 9.16
C TYR A 110 24.49 -5.29 8.87
N PRO A 111 25.43 -5.37 7.91
CA PRO A 111 26.33 -4.25 7.57
C PRO A 111 25.63 -2.97 7.08
N GLU A 112 26.27 -1.82 7.26
CA GLU A 112 25.68 -0.69 8.02
C GLU A 112 24.74 0.32 7.30
N LYS A 113 24.63 0.36 5.96
CA LYS A 113 23.88 1.46 5.28
C LYS A 113 22.78 0.98 4.34
N GLU A 114 23.04 -0.04 3.54
CA GLU A 114 22.11 -0.49 2.48
C GLU A 114 21.03 -1.44 3.02
N LEU A 115 21.38 -2.29 3.99
CA LEU A 115 20.43 -3.15 4.71
C LEU A 115 19.47 -2.36 5.61
N LYS A 116 19.91 -1.22 6.17
CA LYS A 116 19.05 -0.30 6.93
C LYS A 116 17.95 0.31 6.06
N LEU A 117 18.27 0.66 4.81
CA LEU A 117 17.33 1.24 3.85
C LEU A 117 16.21 0.26 3.48
N LEU A 118 16.59 -0.99 3.19
CA LEU A 118 15.63 -2.04 2.83
C LEU A 118 14.73 -2.43 3.99
N ARG A 119 15.29 -2.48 5.20
CA ARG A 119 14.51 -2.75 6.40
C ARG A 119 13.49 -1.64 6.66
N HIS A 120 13.90 -0.36 6.53
CA HIS A 120 12.99 0.78 6.64
C HIS A 120 11.83 0.69 5.64
N LEU A 121 12.13 0.37 4.38
CA LEU A 121 11.11 0.13 3.36
C LEU A 121 10.14 -1.00 3.77
N HIS A 122 10.66 -2.10 4.31
CA HIS A 122 9.83 -3.23 4.73
C HIS A 122 8.87 -2.87 5.87
N ILE A 123 9.34 -2.12 6.87
CA ILE A 123 8.51 -1.67 8.00
C ILE A 123 7.40 -0.73 7.52
N LEU A 124 7.75 0.24 6.68
CA LEU A 124 6.77 1.16 6.10
C LEU A 124 5.75 0.42 5.25
N TRP A 125 6.16 -0.62 4.53
CA TRP A 125 5.24 -1.44 3.76
C TRP A 125 4.22 -2.17 4.65
N LEU A 126 4.67 -2.85 5.70
CA LEU A 126 3.77 -3.54 6.64
C LEU A 126 2.80 -2.56 7.32
N THR A 127 3.32 -1.39 7.67
CA THR A 127 2.52 -0.28 8.21
C THR A 127 1.43 0.14 7.24
N TRP A 128 1.81 0.36 5.98
CA TRP A 128 0.88 0.80 4.93
C TRP A 128 -0.24 -0.22 4.74
N ILE A 129 0.08 -1.53 4.71
CA ILE A 129 -0.92 -2.61 4.63
C ILE A 129 -1.91 -2.52 5.80
N TYR A 130 -1.39 -2.39 7.02
CA TYR A 130 -2.24 -2.35 8.22
C TYR A 130 -3.18 -1.14 8.20
N CYS A 131 -2.65 0.05 7.88
CA CYS A 131 -3.43 1.27 7.75
C CYS A 131 -4.52 1.17 6.68
N ASP A 132 -4.20 0.56 5.53
CA ASP A 132 -5.16 0.38 4.44
C ASP A 132 -6.30 -0.58 4.85
N GLU A 133 -5.97 -1.69 5.49
CA GLU A 133 -6.95 -2.65 6.00
C GLU A 133 -7.87 -2.07 7.07
N GLU A 134 -7.33 -1.34 8.06
CA GLU A 134 -8.15 -0.71 9.10
C GLU A 134 -9.08 0.36 8.52
N LEU A 135 -8.59 1.19 7.58
CA LEU A 135 -9.42 2.16 6.89
C LEU A 135 -10.51 1.50 6.04
N ARG A 136 -10.20 0.40 5.36
CA ARG A 136 -11.17 -0.39 4.61
C ARG A 136 -12.27 -0.93 5.51
N LYS A 137 -11.91 -1.51 6.67
CA LYS A 137 -12.88 -2.02 7.65
C LYS A 137 -13.79 -0.89 8.17
N LEU A 138 -13.22 0.27 8.50
CA LEU A 138 -13.99 1.42 8.98
C LEU A 138 -14.96 1.93 7.91
N ARG A 139 -14.53 2.03 6.65
CA ARG A 139 -15.40 2.41 5.52
C ARG A 139 -16.58 1.46 5.34
N ILE A 140 -16.32 0.15 5.39
CA ILE A 140 -17.38 -0.86 5.27
C ILE A 140 -18.38 -0.72 6.43
N ARG A 141 -17.87 -0.59 7.66
CA ARG A 141 -18.70 -0.46 8.86
C ARG A 141 -19.55 0.82 8.82
N SER A 142 -18.92 1.97 8.55
CA SER A 142 -19.60 3.27 8.42
C SER A 142 -20.67 3.25 7.33
N SER A 143 -20.37 2.68 6.17
CA SER A 143 -21.34 2.55 5.07
C SER A 143 -22.55 1.69 5.46
N LYS A 144 -22.31 0.57 6.15
CA LYS A 144 -23.38 -0.31 6.64
C LYS A 144 -24.25 0.39 7.68
N ASP A 145 -23.65 1.07 8.64
CA ASP A 145 -24.39 1.77 9.71
C ASP A 145 -25.19 2.94 9.13
N ASN A 146 -24.61 3.70 8.20
CA ASN A 146 -25.33 4.75 7.47
C ASN A 146 -26.53 4.17 6.72
N TYR A 147 -26.38 3.06 6.00
CA TYR A 147 -27.49 2.40 5.30
C TYR A 147 -28.60 1.94 6.27
N ILE A 148 -28.23 1.41 7.44
CA ILE A 148 -29.19 1.01 8.49
C ILE A 148 -29.89 2.22 9.13
N ASN A 149 -29.28 3.41 9.09
CA ASN A 149 -29.89 4.63 9.64
C ASN A 149 -30.73 5.41 8.62
N LEU A 150 -30.68 5.05 7.33
CA LEU A 150 -31.52 5.65 6.30
C LEU A 150 -33.00 5.32 6.51
N GLY A 151 -33.89 6.26 6.17
CA GLY A 151 -35.33 6.01 6.12
C GLY A 151 -35.69 5.00 5.01
N LYS A 152 -36.84 4.32 5.14
CA LYS A 152 -37.30 3.28 4.19
C LYS A 152 -37.26 3.74 2.73
N ALA A 153 -37.79 4.93 2.44
CA ALA A 153 -37.81 5.50 1.10
C ALA A 153 -36.41 5.72 0.49
N GLN A 154 -35.42 6.08 1.32
CA GLN A 154 -34.03 6.27 0.87
C GLN A 154 -33.35 4.93 0.59
N ARG A 155 -33.62 3.90 1.41
CA ARG A 155 -33.12 2.54 1.14
C ARG A 155 -33.70 1.97 -0.14
N ASP A 156 -35.01 2.13 -0.34
CA ASP A 156 -35.71 1.67 -1.55
C ASP A 156 -35.14 2.35 -2.81
N TYR A 157 -34.83 3.65 -2.72
CA TYR A 157 -34.17 4.39 -3.80
C TYR A 157 -32.76 3.85 -4.11
N ILE A 158 -31.94 3.58 -3.09
CA ILE A 158 -30.59 3.01 -3.28
C ILE A 158 -30.66 1.63 -3.94
N VAL A 159 -31.58 0.77 -3.48
CA VAL A 159 -31.79 -0.56 -4.07
C VAL A 159 -32.20 -0.44 -5.53
N LYS A 160 -33.18 0.42 -5.83
CA LYS A 160 -33.63 0.66 -7.20
C LYS A 160 -32.49 1.19 -8.10
N ARG A 161 -31.70 2.14 -7.62
CA ARG A 161 -30.53 2.66 -8.34
C ARG A 161 -29.48 1.58 -8.60
N ASN A 162 -29.14 0.78 -7.59
CA ASN A 162 -28.15 -0.29 -7.72
C ASN A 162 -28.62 -1.39 -8.69
N ASN A 163 -29.92 -1.72 -8.69
CA ASN A 163 -30.49 -2.67 -9.65
C ASN A 163 -30.39 -2.12 -11.07
N MET A 164 -30.78 -0.86 -11.32
CA MET A 164 -30.62 -0.21 -12.63
C MET A 164 -29.15 -0.17 -13.10
N LEU A 165 -28.19 0.04 -12.20
CA LEU A 165 -26.77 0.02 -12.54
C LEU A 165 -26.29 -1.39 -12.90
N LYS A 166 -26.72 -2.42 -12.17
CA LYS A 166 -26.40 -3.82 -12.49
C LYS A 166 -26.96 -4.22 -13.86
N GLU A 167 -28.21 -3.86 -14.13
CA GLU A 167 -28.85 -4.12 -15.43
C GLU A 167 -28.10 -3.45 -16.58
N ARG A 168 -27.61 -2.22 -16.39
CA ARG A 168 -26.78 -1.54 -17.41
C ARG A 168 -25.42 -2.17 -17.64
N ILE A 169 -24.79 -2.72 -16.60
CA ILE A 169 -23.51 -3.42 -16.73
C ILE A 169 -23.71 -4.73 -17.50
N VAL A 170 -24.75 -5.49 -17.16
CA VAL A 170 -25.10 -6.73 -17.86
C VAL A 170 -25.44 -6.45 -19.32
N GLN A 171 -26.24 -5.41 -19.59
CA GLN A 171 -26.55 -5.00 -20.97
C GLN A 171 -25.30 -4.63 -21.77
N ARG A 172 -24.36 -3.88 -21.20
CA ARG A 172 -23.09 -3.57 -21.87
C ARG A 172 -22.26 -4.81 -22.17
N GLN A 173 -22.18 -5.74 -21.22
CA GLN A 173 -21.45 -7.01 -21.41
C GLN A 173 -22.07 -7.87 -22.52
N THR A 174 -23.40 -7.90 -22.63
CA THR A 174 -24.07 -8.62 -23.74
C THR A 174 -23.90 -7.94 -25.10
N TYR A 175 -23.70 -6.62 -25.16
CA TYR A 175 -23.42 -5.90 -26.42
C TYR A 175 -21.96 -5.97 -26.86
N ASP A 176 -21.03 -6.29 -25.96
CA ASP A 176 -19.60 -6.45 -26.26
C ASP A 176 -19.25 -7.91 -26.66
N GLU A 177 -20.21 -8.84 -26.58
CA GLU A 177 -20.07 -10.26 -26.96
C GLU A 177 -20.76 -10.63 -28.30
N ASP A 178 -21.46 -9.68 -28.94
CA ASP A 178 -22.06 -9.78 -30.29
C ASP A 178 -21.24 -8.99 -31.34
#